data_AF-A0A1B8SGI2-F1
#
_entry.id   AF-A0A1B8SGI2-F1
#
_cell.length_a   1.000
_cell.length_b   1.000
_cell.length_c   1.000
_cell.angle_alpha   90.00
_cell.angle_beta   90.00
_cell.angle_gamma   90.00
#
_symmetry.space_group_name_H-M   'P 1'
#
loop_
_entity.id
_entity.type
_entity.pdbx_description
1 polymer ?
#
loop_
_entity_poly.entity_id
_entity_poly.type
_entity_poly.pdbx_seq_one_letter_code
_entity_poly.pdbx_strand_id
1 'polypeptide(L)'
;MPLRLASACLPMARHAVLEPKAFGAITDADSDAPVVRLEPHAGLIAAARNLPADVDTKFDHLRDVLHMLHQQGRRALVFTFSLPTLAYLMRRLEGEFRVAVMHGGVNREQRRRIMADFRSGAYDFVLANRVASEGLDFEFCSAVVNYDLPWNPMEIEQRIGRIDRIGQVEEAMLVVNFVNEATIDERILSRLLDRIGIFESSVGALEPIIAANAPKALEAGFDFTLTPEQREQKIHEVETAIAEQRAGLQDVSDASSALLVSNDVDVAGLEDELVRTGRYVGQHELAQLLDDWARVDGASGIRLTKDRRVAELYGNPTMAGRVEDLAKTAQRTRAETSNLAAQLRSEMPISLILDQELARTGGGMLLTATSPLTMAAAAVPGHRQARFASLRVPASADDVVPGVYVVVMAKAVSASRGGDEIWGAAVTDVGRAAGDGPANALLAALAEGKLADAPVPIINRLEKLADRAHNQLHRRHLDEQARRNHEFEALRQARAFTMQQQYQRKVATIENRIATARARGRGDRAIALFESQRRRAQERYAALSTELQSEVQPEIRLEPLAACVIEIVA
;
A
#
# COMPACT_ATOMS: atom_id res chain seq x y z
N MET A 1 33.51 20.55 -5.88
CA MET A 1 32.28 20.44 -5.07
C MET A 1 31.78 21.71 -4.36
N PRO A 2 32.28 22.96 -4.56
CA PRO A 2 31.70 24.13 -3.86
C PRO A 2 30.33 24.59 -4.41
N LEU A 3 29.95 24.18 -5.62
CA LEU A 3 28.71 24.66 -6.26
C LEU A 3 27.43 24.20 -5.53
N ARG A 4 27.38 22.95 -5.03
CA ARG A 4 26.18 22.39 -4.39
C ARG A 4 25.94 22.92 -2.97
N LEU A 5 27.00 23.18 -2.21
CA LEU A 5 26.86 23.73 -0.86
C LEU A 5 26.31 25.16 -0.90
N ALA A 6 26.62 25.93 -1.93
CA ALA A 6 26.15 27.31 -2.09
C ALA A 6 24.64 27.39 -2.37
N SER A 7 24.06 26.40 -3.06
CA SER A 7 22.60 26.29 -3.24
C SER A 7 21.91 25.80 -1.97
N ALA A 8 22.53 24.86 -1.24
CA ALA A 8 21.92 24.29 -0.04
C ALA A 8 21.98 25.20 1.20
N CYS A 9 23.17 25.63 1.62
CA CYS A 9 23.35 26.37 2.87
C CYS A 9 24.57 27.30 2.77
N LEU A 10 24.29 28.60 2.61
CA LEU A 10 25.30 29.64 2.44
C LEU A 10 26.30 29.73 3.62
N PRO A 11 25.88 29.68 4.91
CA PRO A 11 26.84 29.63 6.02
C PRO A 11 27.81 28.45 5.96
N MET A 12 27.30 27.27 5.57
CA MET A 12 28.14 26.08 5.41
C MET A 12 29.04 26.17 4.18
N ALA A 13 28.57 26.75 3.08
CA ALA A 13 29.40 27.04 1.91
C ALA A 13 30.54 28.00 2.25
N ARG A 14 30.26 29.07 3.01
CA ARG A 14 31.26 30.02 3.52
C ARG A 14 32.31 29.30 4.36
N HIS A 15 31.88 28.48 5.31
CA HIS A 15 32.80 27.72 6.16
C HIS A 15 33.66 26.75 5.33
N ALA A 16 33.09 26.06 4.34
CA ALA A 16 33.83 25.18 3.44
C ALA A 16 34.91 25.90 2.61
N VAL A 17 34.64 27.15 2.20
CA VAL A 17 35.58 27.98 1.42
C VAL A 17 36.68 28.57 2.30
N LEU A 18 36.34 29.05 3.51
CA LEU A 18 37.30 29.70 4.41
C LEU A 18 38.15 28.71 5.20
N GLU A 19 37.60 27.54 5.53
CA GLU A 19 38.26 26.51 6.31
C GLU A 19 38.17 25.12 5.64
N PRO A 20 38.82 24.90 4.48
CA PRO A 20 38.69 23.66 3.71
C PRO A 20 39.17 22.41 4.44
N LYS A 21 40.06 22.57 5.44
CA LYS A 21 40.60 21.46 6.25
C LYS A 21 39.66 21.03 7.38
N ALA A 22 38.86 21.94 7.94
CA ALA A 22 37.94 21.67 9.04
C ALA A 22 36.62 21.03 8.55
N PHE A 23 36.28 21.20 7.27
CA PHE A 23 35.01 20.78 6.69
C PHE A 23 34.88 19.27 6.40
N GLY A 24 35.93 18.48 6.67
CA GLY A 24 35.93 17.02 6.48
C GLY A 24 35.96 16.58 5.00
N ALA A 25 36.03 15.26 4.77
CA ALA A 25 35.80 14.69 3.44
C ALA A 25 34.30 14.69 3.18
N ILE A 26 33.77 15.72 2.52
CA ILE A 26 32.40 15.71 2.02
C ILE A 26 32.35 14.60 0.95
N THR A 27 31.81 13.43 1.31
CA THR A 27 31.32 12.50 0.31
C THR A 27 29.97 13.03 -0.15
N ASP A 28 29.89 13.50 -1.39
CA ASP A 28 28.59 13.71 -2.05
C ASP A 28 27.91 12.34 -2.08
N ALA A 29 26.71 12.22 -1.53
CA ALA A 29 25.96 10.97 -1.60
C ALA A 29 25.63 10.55 -3.05
N ASP A 30 25.84 11.47 -4.01
CA ASP A 30 25.52 11.32 -5.42
C ASP A 30 26.76 11.13 -6.32
N SER A 31 27.98 11.03 -5.75
CA SER A 31 29.21 10.91 -6.54
C SER A 31 30.14 9.82 -6.00
N ASP A 32 30.30 8.75 -6.79
CA ASP A 32 31.34 7.72 -6.60
C ASP A 32 32.75 8.21 -6.98
N ALA A 33 32.90 9.50 -7.34
CA ALA A 33 34.19 10.04 -7.77
C ALA A 33 35.12 10.32 -6.56
N PRO A 34 36.43 10.07 -6.70
CA PRO A 34 37.39 10.41 -5.66
C PRO A 34 37.38 11.92 -5.39
N VAL A 35 37.38 12.30 -4.12
CA VAL A 35 37.34 13.71 -3.68
C VAL A 35 38.63 14.42 -4.11
N VAL A 36 38.57 15.17 -5.21
CA VAL A 36 39.64 16.07 -5.63
C VAL A 36 39.54 17.36 -4.82
N ARG A 37 40.48 17.58 -3.91
CA ARG A 37 40.62 18.84 -3.17
C ARG A 37 41.28 19.88 -4.06
N LEU A 38 40.47 20.82 -4.55
CA LEU A 38 40.95 22.02 -5.23
C LEU A 38 40.97 23.17 -4.24
N GLU A 39 42.06 23.92 -4.20
CA GLU A 39 42.10 25.17 -3.43
C GLU A 39 41.06 26.17 -3.99
N PRO A 40 40.27 26.83 -3.15
CA PRO A 40 39.26 27.77 -3.62
C PRO A 40 39.89 28.94 -4.38
N HIS A 41 39.27 29.34 -5.48
CA HIS A 41 39.71 30.51 -6.26
C HIS A 41 39.66 31.79 -5.39
N ALA A 42 40.63 32.70 -5.57
CA ALA A 42 40.74 33.92 -4.74
C ALA A 42 39.46 34.77 -4.71
N GLY A 43 38.75 34.86 -5.83
CA GLY A 43 37.45 35.54 -5.91
C GLY A 43 36.36 34.90 -5.04
N LEU A 44 36.37 33.57 -4.91
CA LEU A 44 35.43 32.83 -4.06
C LEU A 44 35.73 33.05 -2.57
N ILE A 45 37.02 33.10 -2.21
CA ILE A 45 37.45 33.43 -0.84
C ILE A 45 37.02 34.86 -0.47
N ALA A 46 37.20 35.82 -1.38
CA ALA A 46 36.76 37.20 -1.17
C ALA A 46 35.23 37.28 -1.00
N ALA A 47 34.46 36.58 -1.83
CA ALA A 47 33.01 36.50 -1.71
C ALA A 47 32.58 35.87 -0.37
N ALA A 48 33.23 34.78 0.08
CA ALA A 48 32.93 34.14 1.35
C ALA A 48 33.23 35.03 2.57
N ARG A 49 34.27 35.87 2.50
CA ARG A 49 34.57 36.86 3.55
C ARG A 49 33.54 37.99 3.63
N ASN A 50 32.97 38.38 2.49
CA ASN A 50 31.94 39.41 2.42
C ASN A 50 30.56 38.92 2.87
N LEU A 51 30.35 37.60 2.95
CA LEU A 51 29.11 37.02 3.44
C LEU A 51 29.02 37.16 4.97
N PRO A 52 27.93 37.72 5.52
CA PRO A 52 27.71 37.81 6.97
C PRO A 52 27.74 36.43 7.62
N ALA A 53 28.30 36.33 8.83
CA ALA A 53 28.44 35.06 9.52
C ALA A 53 27.11 34.50 10.04
N ASP A 54 26.21 35.38 10.45
CA ASP A 54 25.02 35.04 11.24
C ASP A 54 23.70 35.20 10.47
N VAL A 55 23.78 35.48 9.16
CA VAL A 55 22.59 35.68 8.32
C VAL A 55 22.36 34.44 7.46
N ASP A 56 21.19 33.84 7.61
CA ASP A 56 20.73 32.72 6.80
C ASP A 56 19.23 32.84 6.57
N THR A 57 18.86 33.56 5.51
CA THR A 57 17.45 33.80 5.18
C THR A 57 16.72 32.49 4.86
N LYS A 58 17.40 31.48 4.31
CA LYS A 58 16.80 30.17 4.02
C LYS A 58 16.45 29.44 5.31
N PHE A 59 17.34 29.49 6.31
CA PHE A 59 17.04 28.99 7.65
C PHE A 59 15.89 29.75 8.30
N ASP A 60 15.84 31.08 8.19
CA ASP A 60 14.77 31.87 8.81
C ASP A 60 13.39 31.44 8.28
N HIS A 61 13.26 31.24 6.97
CA HIS A 61 12.03 30.72 6.37
C HIS A 61 11.76 29.25 6.75
N LEU A 62 12.79 28.40 6.87
CA LEU A 62 12.64 27.03 7.39
C LEU A 62 12.04 27.07 8.79
N ARG A 63 12.56 27.93 9.67
CA ARG A 63 12.07 28.09 11.03
C ARG A 63 10.59 28.50 11.04
N ASP A 64 10.20 29.45 10.19
CA ASP A 64 8.80 29.87 10.08
C ASP A 64 7.86 28.73 9.64
N VAL A 65 8.29 27.93 8.66
CA VAL A 65 7.56 26.72 8.22
C VAL A 65 7.45 25.70 9.34
N LEU A 66 8.54 25.43 10.07
CA LEU A 66 8.55 24.47 11.16
C LEU A 66 7.66 24.94 12.33
N HIS A 67 7.63 26.23 12.64
CA HIS A 67 6.67 26.78 13.62
C HIS A 67 5.21 26.57 13.18
N MET A 68 4.91 26.82 11.91
CA MET A 68 3.57 26.57 11.35
C MET A 68 3.18 25.09 11.48
N LEU A 69 4.07 24.17 11.10
CA LEU A 69 3.81 22.73 11.21
C LEU A 69 3.65 22.28 12.67
N HIS A 70 4.49 22.80 13.56
CA HIS A 70 4.43 22.48 14.99
C HIS A 70 3.11 22.96 15.63
N GLN A 71 2.66 24.18 15.30
CA GLN A 71 1.39 24.72 15.77
C GLN A 71 0.18 23.92 15.28
N GLN A 72 0.28 23.30 14.10
CA GLN A 72 -0.72 22.39 13.56
C GLN A 72 -0.64 20.97 14.14
N GLY A 73 0.31 20.70 15.05
CA GLY A 73 0.54 19.35 15.58
C GLY A 73 1.13 18.37 14.57
N ARG A 74 1.66 18.86 13.45
CA ARG A 74 2.17 18.04 12.35
C ARG A 74 3.61 17.61 12.62
N ARG A 75 3.85 16.30 12.52
CA ARG A 75 5.20 15.72 12.49
C ARG A 75 5.75 15.75 11.07
N ALA A 76 7.02 16.13 10.92
CA ALA A 76 7.64 16.28 9.62
C ALA A 76 9.04 15.68 9.51
N LEU A 77 9.36 15.22 8.30
CA LEU A 77 10.72 14.88 7.89
C LEU A 77 11.38 16.09 7.23
N VAL A 78 12.60 16.44 7.62
CA VAL A 78 13.38 17.51 7.01
C VAL A 78 14.63 16.94 6.35
N PHE A 79 14.72 17.03 5.03
CA PHE A 79 15.80 16.45 4.24
C PHE A 79 16.87 17.46 3.85
N THR A 80 18.13 17.04 3.97
CA THR A 80 19.31 17.72 3.38
C THR A 80 20.35 16.69 2.94
N PHE A 81 21.07 16.95 1.85
CA PHE A 81 22.15 16.05 1.40
C PHE A 81 23.41 16.13 2.28
N SER A 82 23.67 17.27 2.91
CA SER A 82 24.96 17.61 3.53
C SER A 82 24.96 17.29 5.03
N LEU A 83 25.87 16.42 5.47
CA LEU A 83 26.08 16.15 6.90
C LEU A 83 26.46 17.41 7.71
N PRO A 84 27.34 18.31 7.23
CA PRO A 84 27.59 19.59 7.89
C PRO A 84 26.33 20.46 8.02
N THR A 85 25.50 20.52 6.97
CA THR A 85 24.24 21.27 6.99
C THR A 85 23.28 20.66 8.01
N LEU A 86 23.19 19.33 8.05
CA LEU A 86 22.36 18.62 9.00
C LEU A 86 22.77 18.92 10.46
N ALA A 87 24.06 18.92 10.76
CA ALA A 87 24.58 19.29 12.08
C ALA A 87 24.35 20.78 12.41
N TYR A 88 24.44 21.65 11.42
CA TYR A 88 24.10 23.06 11.55
C TYR A 88 22.63 23.27 11.89
N LEU A 89 21.71 22.63 11.15
CA LEU A 89 20.27 22.69 11.39
C LEU A 89 19.91 22.13 12.77
N MET A 90 20.48 21.01 13.18
CA MET A 90 20.27 20.42 14.51
C MET A 90 20.56 21.43 15.62
N ARG A 91 21.76 22.02 15.63
CA ARG A 91 22.18 23.00 16.66
C ARG A 91 21.28 24.24 16.69
N ARG A 92 20.75 24.64 15.55
CA ARG A 92 19.90 25.83 15.43
C ARG A 92 18.45 25.55 15.86
N LEU A 93 17.99 24.31 15.75
CA LEU A 93 16.60 23.92 16.01
C LEU A 93 16.39 23.27 17.39
N GLU A 94 17.43 22.69 18.02
CA GLU A 94 17.31 21.97 19.30
C GLU A 94 16.83 22.83 20.48
N GLY A 95 17.00 24.15 20.40
CA GLY A 95 16.48 25.09 21.41
C GLY A 95 15.00 25.44 21.24
N GLU A 96 14.40 25.11 20.09
CA GLU A 96 13.02 25.48 19.74
C GLU A 96 12.10 24.25 19.59
N PHE A 97 12.64 23.12 19.13
CA PHE A 97 11.87 21.91 18.82
C PHE A 97 12.58 20.64 19.31
N ARG A 98 11.81 19.57 19.55
CA ARG A 98 12.37 18.26 19.84
C ARG A 98 12.77 17.61 18.52
N VAL A 99 14.05 17.72 18.17
CA VAL A 99 14.58 17.22 16.90
C VAL A 99 15.43 15.97 17.10
N ALA A 100 15.32 15.03 16.17
CA ALA A 100 16.25 13.91 16.05
C ALA A 100 16.97 13.95 14.71
N VAL A 101 18.14 13.31 14.67
CA VAL A 101 19.00 13.25 13.49
C VAL A 101 19.12 11.81 13.01
N MET A 102 18.89 11.60 11.71
CA MET A 102 19.02 10.31 11.06
C MET A 102 19.93 10.41 9.84
N HIS A 103 21.15 9.86 9.94
CA HIS A 103 22.09 9.79 8.83
C HIS A 103 22.71 8.38 8.67
N GLY A 104 23.41 8.12 7.57
CA GLY A 104 24.02 6.81 7.27
C GLY A 104 25.00 6.26 8.33
N GLY A 105 25.50 7.10 9.23
CA GLY A 105 26.36 6.69 10.36
C GLY A 105 25.58 6.23 11.61
N VAL A 106 24.25 6.40 11.63
CA VAL A 106 23.39 5.94 12.73
C VAL A 106 23.14 4.45 12.56
N ASN A 107 23.50 3.67 13.59
CA ASN A 107 23.36 2.23 13.58
C ASN A 107 21.88 1.78 13.55
N ARG A 108 21.63 0.53 13.16
CA ARG A 108 20.27 0.00 12.96
C ARG A 108 19.40 -0.03 14.23
N GLU A 109 20.01 -0.19 15.40
CA GLU A 109 19.29 -0.22 16.68
C GLU A 109 18.83 1.18 17.09
N GLN A 110 19.74 2.14 17.03
CA GLN A 110 19.45 3.55 17.29
C GLN A 110 18.43 4.11 16.29
N ARG A 111 18.50 3.70 15.02
CA ARG A 111 17.51 4.06 14.00
C ARG A 111 16.11 3.55 14.37
N ARG A 112 15.99 2.30 14.82
CA ARG A 112 14.71 1.74 15.31
C ARG A 112 14.19 2.49 16.53
N ARG A 113 15.08 2.88 17.45
CA ARG A 113 14.72 3.67 18.64
C ARG A 113 14.19 5.05 18.27
N ILE A 114 14.92 5.80 17.44
CA ILE A 114 14.48 7.12 16.95
C ILE A 114 13.12 7.00 16.27
N MET A 115 12.89 5.94 15.50
CA MET A 115 11.62 5.70 14.83
C MET A 115 10.45 5.44 15.79
N ALA A 116 10.67 4.59 16.80
CA ALA A 116 9.68 4.32 17.84
C ALA A 116 9.36 5.59 18.65
N ASP A 117 10.40 6.31 19.06
CA ASP A 117 10.30 7.57 19.81
C ASP A 117 9.54 8.62 18.99
N PHE A 118 9.86 8.78 17.70
CA PHE A 118 9.19 9.72 16.81
C PHE A 118 7.70 9.38 16.62
N ARG A 119 7.39 8.09 16.43
CA ARG A 119 6.00 7.61 16.33
C ARG A 119 5.20 7.88 17.61
N SER A 120 5.84 7.73 18.78
CA SER A 120 5.23 8.03 20.08
C SER A 120 5.11 9.52 20.41
N GLY A 121 5.64 10.40 19.55
CA GLY A 121 5.57 11.86 19.73
C GLY A 121 6.67 12.42 20.63
N ALA A 122 7.77 11.70 20.85
CA ALA A 122 8.93 12.20 21.57
C ALA A 122 9.73 13.24 20.78
N TYR A 123 9.62 13.23 19.44
CA TYR A 123 10.21 14.21 18.54
C TYR A 123 9.12 14.90 17.70
N ASP A 124 9.32 16.18 17.43
CA ASP A 124 8.50 16.99 16.53
C ASP A 124 8.96 16.79 15.08
N PHE A 125 10.28 16.79 14.86
CA PHE A 125 10.88 16.69 13.53
C PHE A 125 12.07 15.74 13.51
N VAL A 126 12.28 15.07 12.38
CA VAL A 126 13.48 14.28 12.12
C VAL A 126 14.25 14.88 10.94
N LEU A 127 15.49 15.27 11.19
CA LEU A 127 16.43 15.75 10.17
C LEU A 127 17.14 14.54 9.54
N ALA A 128 17.05 14.38 8.22
CA ALA A 128 17.51 13.19 7.54
C ALA A 128 18.37 13.47 6.30
N ASN A 129 19.30 12.55 6.01
CA ASN A 129 20.00 12.49 4.73
C ASN A 129 19.60 11.24 3.92
N ARG A 130 19.99 11.20 2.63
CA ARG A 130 19.61 10.16 1.65
C ARG A 130 19.75 8.72 2.18
N VAL A 131 20.95 8.37 2.66
CA VAL A 131 21.33 7.00 3.09
C VAL A 131 20.51 6.48 4.28
N ALA A 132 19.89 7.36 5.05
CA ALA A 132 19.32 7.01 6.34
C ALA A 132 17.82 6.69 6.30
N SER A 133 17.11 7.17 5.28
CA SER A 133 15.65 7.05 5.15
C SER A 133 15.21 5.95 4.17
N GLU A 134 16.16 5.33 3.45
CA GLU A 134 15.87 4.20 2.57
C GLU A 134 15.34 3.01 3.37
N GLY A 135 14.17 2.50 2.95
CA GLY A 135 13.52 1.33 3.55
C GLY A 135 12.78 1.58 4.86
N LEU A 136 12.55 2.84 5.24
CA LEU A 136 11.71 3.22 6.38
C LEU A 136 10.39 3.84 5.92
N ASP A 137 9.36 3.66 6.75
CA ASP A 137 7.97 4.01 6.46
C ASP A 137 7.45 4.95 7.53
N PHE A 138 7.15 6.18 7.14
CA PHE A 138 6.79 7.30 8.01
C PHE A 138 5.33 7.73 7.80
N GLU A 139 4.42 6.78 7.60
CA GLU A 139 2.98 6.98 7.37
C GLU A 139 2.28 7.83 8.45
N PHE A 140 2.87 7.96 9.65
CA PHE A 140 2.36 8.79 10.75
C PHE A 140 2.83 10.25 10.70
N CYS A 141 3.68 10.60 9.72
CA CYS A 141 4.11 11.96 9.42
C CYS A 141 3.23 12.53 8.31
N SER A 142 2.98 13.83 8.38
CA SER A 142 2.04 14.50 7.49
C SER A 142 2.72 15.58 6.64
N ALA A 143 4.03 15.72 6.78
CA ALA A 143 4.82 16.68 6.02
C ALA A 143 6.23 16.18 5.70
N VAL A 144 6.71 16.55 4.52
CA VAL A 144 8.10 16.41 4.06
C VAL A 144 8.62 17.81 3.69
N VAL A 145 9.75 18.19 4.26
CA VAL A 145 10.45 19.44 3.98
C VAL A 145 11.78 19.12 3.31
N ASN A 146 11.94 19.50 2.06
CA ASN A 146 13.21 19.43 1.34
C ASN A 146 13.94 20.76 1.51
N TYR A 147 14.94 20.80 2.40
CA TYR A 147 15.77 21.98 2.61
C TYR A 147 16.67 22.26 1.41
N ASP A 148 17.06 21.21 0.69
CA ASP A 148 17.73 21.27 -0.61
C ASP A 148 17.11 20.25 -1.57
N LEU A 149 17.07 20.61 -2.85
CA LEU A 149 16.54 19.74 -3.90
C LEU A 149 17.61 18.76 -4.39
N PRO A 150 17.35 17.44 -4.40
CA PRO A 150 18.24 16.49 -5.05
C PRO A 150 18.22 16.72 -6.56
N TRP A 151 19.37 16.53 -7.20
CA TRP A 151 19.50 16.60 -8.66
C TRP A 151 18.72 15.49 -9.36
N ASN A 152 18.40 14.41 -8.67
CA ASN A 152 17.49 13.40 -9.19
C ASN A 152 16.07 13.63 -8.63
N PRO A 153 15.09 14.10 -9.44
CA PRO A 153 13.71 14.30 -9.00
C PRO A 153 13.06 13.01 -8.46
N MET A 154 13.57 11.84 -8.85
CA MET A 154 13.13 10.55 -8.32
C MET A 154 13.31 10.48 -6.81
N GLU A 155 14.36 11.10 -6.27
CA GLU A 155 14.56 11.10 -4.82
C GLU A 155 13.50 11.90 -4.08
N ILE A 156 12.92 12.94 -4.69
CA ILE A 156 11.81 13.69 -4.09
C ILE A 156 10.57 12.82 -4.07
N GLU A 157 10.27 12.14 -5.18
CA GLU A 157 9.15 11.21 -5.27
C GLU A 157 9.25 10.07 -4.26
N GLN A 158 10.45 9.48 -4.12
CA GLN A 158 10.73 8.46 -3.12
C GLN A 158 10.65 8.99 -1.67
N ARG A 159 10.93 10.27 -1.42
CA ARG A 159 10.76 10.91 -0.09
C ARG A 159 9.28 11.10 0.21
N ILE A 160 8.47 11.50 -0.77
CA ILE A 160 7.01 11.64 -0.63
C ILE A 160 6.39 10.26 -0.35
N GLY A 161 6.78 9.21 -1.09
CA GLY A 161 6.35 7.83 -0.86
C GLY A 161 6.74 7.21 0.50
N ARG A 162 7.49 7.94 1.34
CA ARG A 162 7.73 7.57 2.74
C ARG A 162 6.56 7.90 3.65
N ILE A 163 5.81 8.95 3.32
CA ILE A 163 4.65 9.42 4.07
C ILE A 163 3.34 9.13 3.35
N ASP A 164 3.38 9.01 2.02
CA ASP A 164 2.24 8.66 1.16
C ASP A 164 2.05 7.14 1.08
N ARG A 165 1.41 6.56 2.09
CA ARG A 165 1.17 5.11 2.20
C ARG A 165 -0.20 4.79 2.79
N ILE A 166 -0.69 3.58 2.52
CA ILE A 166 -1.89 3.02 3.13
C ILE A 166 -1.74 3.08 4.66
N GLY A 167 -2.68 3.74 5.35
CA GLY A 167 -2.61 4.00 6.79
C GLY A 167 -2.28 5.45 7.17
N GLN A 168 -2.05 6.34 6.20
CA GLN A 168 -2.02 7.79 6.42
C GLN A 168 -3.40 8.27 6.89
N VAL A 169 -3.42 9.01 8.01
CA VAL A 169 -4.66 9.47 8.67
C VAL A 169 -5.01 10.92 8.37
N GLU A 170 -4.06 11.68 7.82
CA GLU A 170 -4.23 13.09 7.50
C GLU A 170 -4.81 13.26 6.09
N GLU A 171 -5.84 14.10 5.97
CA GLU A 171 -6.54 14.37 4.71
C GLU A 171 -5.62 14.98 3.63
N ALA A 172 -4.61 15.74 4.05
CA ALA A 172 -3.64 16.36 3.16
C ALA A 172 -2.21 16.27 3.71
N MET A 173 -1.30 15.75 2.88
CA MET A 173 0.13 15.80 3.13
C MET A 173 0.73 17.11 2.60
N LEU A 174 1.73 17.62 3.31
CA LEU A 174 2.43 18.84 2.91
C LEU A 174 3.83 18.50 2.39
N VAL A 175 4.15 18.96 1.19
CA VAL A 175 5.52 18.88 0.64
C VAL A 175 6.04 20.30 0.47
N VAL A 176 7.08 20.65 1.23
CA VAL A 176 7.69 21.97 1.21
C VAL A 176 9.07 21.87 0.58
N ASN A 177 9.28 22.58 -0.52
CA ASN A 177 10.55 22.61 -1.24
C ASN A 177 11.19 23.99 -1.12
N PHE A 178 12.40 24.05 -0.58
CA PHE A 178 13.18 25.27 -0.57
C PHE A 178 14.00 25.39 -1.86
N VAL A 179 13.87 26.52 -2.54
CA VAL A 179 14.53 26.82 -3.82
C VAL A 179 15.18 28.19 -3.75
N ASN A 180 16.45 28.28 -4.13
CA ASN A 180 17.20 29.49 -4.32
C ASN A 180 17.28 29.80 -5.82
N GLU A 181 16.40 30.69 -6.29
CA GLU A 181 16.30 31.09 -7.70
C GLU A 181 17.59 31.69 -8.28
N ALA A 182 18.51 32.18 -7.42
CA ALA A 182 19.80 32.69 -7.83
C ALA A 182 20.78 31.58 -8.29
N THR A 183 20.44 30.31 -8.04
CA THR A 183 21.27 29.16 -8.42
C THR A 183 20.70 28.45 -9.65
N ILE A 184 21.58 28.14 -10.60
CA ILE A 184 21.18 27.57 -11.89
C ILE A 184 20.51 26.20 -11.71
N ASP A 185 21.04 25.38 -10.79
CA ASP A 185 20.60 24.02 -10.55
C ASP A 185 19.24 23.94 -9.88
N GLU A 186 19.02 24.67 -8.78
CA GLU A 186 17.72 24.66 -8.11
C GLU A 186 16.62 25.29 -9.00
N ARG A 187 16.95 26.28 -9.83
CA ARG A 187 16.02 26.85 -10.82
C ARG A 187 15.59 25.82 -11.88
N ILE A 188 16.55 25.05 -12.41
CA ILE A 188 16.24 23.99 -13.38
C ILE A 188 15.39 22.91 -12.72
N LEU A 189 15.75 22.48 -11.52
CA LEU A 189 15.03 21.43 -10.80
C LEU A 189 13.60 21.84 -10.44
N SER A 190 13.38 23.07 -9.97
CA SER A 190 12.03 23.58 -9.69
C SER A 190 11.15 23.49 -10.93
N ARG A 191 11.65 23.98 -12.08
CA ARG A 191 10.90 23.93 -13.35
C ARG A 191 10.60 22.50 -13.81
N LEU A 192 11.56 21.59 -13.64
CA LEU A 192 11.35 20.17 -13.94
C LEU A 192 10.27 19.57 -13.06
N LEU A 193 10.29 19.82 -11.74
CA LEU A 193 9.30 19.30 -10.80
C LEU A 193 7.89 19.80 -11.14
N ASP A 194 7.76 21.09 -11.43
CA ASP A 194 6.49 21.70 -11.84
C ASP A 194 5.97 21.08 -13.14
N ARG A 195 6.86 20.87 -14.12
CA ARG A 195 6.48 20.29 -15.42
C ARG A 195 6.10 18.81 -15.32
N ILE A 196 6.83 18.06 -14.49
CA ILE A 196 6.57 16.64 -14.19
C ILE A 196 5.24 16.50 -13.45
N GLY A 197 4.85 17.49 -12.63
CA GLY A 197 3.61 17.45 -11.84
C GLY A 197 3.72 16.47 -10.68
N ILE A 198 4.91 16.33 -10.10
CA ILE A 198 5.23 15.29 -9.10
C ILE A 198 4.40 15.39 -7.82
N PHE A 199 3.74 16.53 -7.59
CA PHE A 199 2.89 16.80 -6.42
C PHE A 199 1.39 16.64 -6.72
N GLU A 200 1.00 16.37 -7.97
CA GLU A 200 -0.40 16.35 -8.43
C GLU A 200 -0.88 14.95 -8.85
N SER A 201 -0.02 13.93 -8.79
CA SER A 201 -0.33 12.57 -9.27
C SER A 201 0.15 11.50 -8.29
N SER A 202 -0.42 10.30 -8.40
CA SER A 202 0.00 9.14 -7.61
C SER A 202 1.48 8.81 -7.78
N VAL A 203 2.15 8.54 -6.66
CA VAL A 203 3.54 8.08 -6.58
C VAL A 203 3.69 6.79 -7.41
N GLY A 204 4.78 6.67 -8.17
CA GLY A 204 5.13 5.54 -9.04
C GLY A 204 4.81 5.73 -10.52
N ALA A 205 3.75 6.47 -10.87
CA ALA A 205 3.32 6.63 -12.27
C ALA A 205 4.32 7.43 -13.12
N LEU A 206 5.07 8.33 -12.49
CA LEU A 206 5.97 9.28 -13.16
C LEU A 206 7.42 8.80 -13.24
N GLU A 207 7.76 7.66 -12.60
CA GLU A 207 9.12 7.13 -12.55
C GLU A 207 9.81 7.04 -13.94
N PRO A 208 9.14 6.53 -15.00
CA PRO A 208 9.78 6.41 -16.32
C PRO A 208 10.07 7.77 -16.96
N ILE A 209 9.23 8.77 -16.71
CA ILE A 209 9.42 10.14 -17.24
C ILE A 209 10.61 10.79 -16.56
N ILE A 210 10.68 10.69 -15.24
CA ILE A 210 11.76 11.26 -14.44
C ILE A 210 13.11 10.66 -14.86
N ALA A 211 13.18 9.33 -14.92
CA ALA A 211 14.42 8.63 -15.27
C ALA A 211 14.92 8.96 -16.69
N ALA A 212 14.02 9.17 -17.66
CA ALA A 212 14.39 9.40 -19.05
C ALA A 212 14.80 10.86 -19.36
N ASN A 213 14.31 11.83 -18.59
CA ASN A 213 14.40 13.25 -18.96
C ASN A 213 15.18 14.11 -17.96
N ALA A 214 15.14 13.81 -16.65
CA ALA A 214 15.80 14.65 -15.65
C ALA A 214 17.33 14.79 -15.85
N PRO A 215 18.09 13.72 -16.17
CA PRO A 215 19.52 13.85 -16.42
C PRO A 215 19.85 14.76 -17.62
N LYS A 216 19.03 14.72 -18.68
CA LYS A 216 19.24 15.50 -19.91
C LYS A 216 19.05 17.00 -19.67
N ALA A 217 18.05 17.37 -18.87
CA ALA A 217 17.80 18.77 -18.54
C ALA A 217 18.93 19.36 -17.70
N LEU A 218 19.48 18.60 -16.76
CA LEU A 218 20.63 19.03 -15.96
C LEU A 218 21.90 19.14 -16.80
N GLU A 219 22.20 18.15 -17.65
CA GLU A 219 23.31 18.23 -18.60
C GLU A 219 23.21 19.49 -19.47
N ALA A 220 22.02 19.77 -20.01
CA ALA A 220 21.80 20.96 -20.83
C ALA A 220 22.04 22.27 -20.06
N GLY A 221 21.63 22.35 -18.79
CA GLY A 221 21.82 23.55 -17.97
C GLY A 221 23.27 23.81 -17.53
N PHE A 222 24.02 22.73 -17.32
CA PHE A 222 25.43 22.77 -16.90
C PHE A 222 26.43 22.71 -18.06
N ASP A 223 25.96 22.67 -19.31
CA ASP A 223 26.83 22.78 -20.49
C ASP A 223 27.26 24.23 -20.71
N PHE A 224 28.33 24.64 -20.02
CA PHE A 224 28.92 25.97 -20.12
C PHE A 224 29.63 26.25 -21.46
N THR A 225 29.68 25.29 -22.38
CA THR A 225 30.15 25.55 -23.75
C THR A 225 29.09 26.25 -24.61
N LEU A 226 27.83 26.23 -24.17
CA LEU A 226 26.70 26.87 -24.84
C LEU A 226 26.45 28.29 -24.32
N THR A 227 25.86 29.14 -25.17
CA THR A 227 25.36 30.45 -24.72
C THR A 227 24.18 30.29 -23.74
N PRO A 228 23.89 31.29 -22.89
CA PRO A 228 22.72 31.26 -22.02
C PRO A 228 21.40 30.96 -22.77
N GLU A 229 21.22 31.55 -23.96
CA GLU A 229 20.03 31.36 -24.79
C GLU A 229 19.94 29.93 -25.34
N GLN A 230 21.08 29.35 -25.74
CA GLN A 230 21.14 27.97 -26.24
C GLN A 230 20.83 26.95 -25.13
N ARG A 231 21.27 27.20 -23.89
CA ARG A 231 20.93 26.35 -22.75
C ARG A 231 19.44 26.40 -22.44
N GLU A 232 18.88 27.61 -22.42
CA GLU A 232 17.45 27.81 -22.19
C GLU A 232 16.59 27.11 -23.24
N GLN A 233 16.98 27.20 -24.51
CA GLN A 233 16.32 26.50 -25.62
C GLN A 233 16.32 24.97 -25.41
N LYS A 234 17.48 24.39 -25.07
CA LYS A 234 17.59 22.94 -24.82
C LYS A 234 16.78 22.49 -23.61
N ILE A 235 16.77 23.27 -22.52
CA ILE A 235 15.94 22.97 -21.33
C ILE A 235 14.47 22.97 -21.73
N HIS A 236 14.02 23.96 -22.51
CA HIS A 236 12.64 24.05 -22.97
C HIS A 236 12.21 22.87 -23.88
N GLU A 237 13.12 22.36 -24.72
CA GLU A 237 12.88 21.16 -25.51
C GLU A 237 12.62 19.92 -24.63
N VAL A 238 13.41 19.76 -23.56
CA VAL A 238 13.22 18.67 -22.59
C VAL A 238 11.91 18.83 -21.81
N GLU A 239 11.57 20.05 -21.37
CA GLU A 239 10.29 20.35 -20.71
C GLU A 239 9.07 20.04 -21.59
N THR A 240 9.19 20.28 -22.89
CA THR A 240 8.14 19.99 -23.87
C THR A 240 7.96 18.48 -24.02
N ALA A 241 9.07 17.72 -24.12
CA ALA A 241 9.03 16.26 -24.19
C ALA A 241 8.41 15.62 -22.93
N ILE A 242 8.72 16.14 -21.74
CA ILE A 242 8.11 15.70 -20.47
C ILE A 242 6.58 15.88 -20.52
N ALA A 243 6.12 17.04 -20.99
CA ALA A 243 4.69 17.33 -21.08
C ALA A 243 3.95 16.38 -22.03
N GLU A 244 4.55 16.09 -23.18
CA GLU A 244 3.99 15.15 -24.16
C GLU A 244 3.89 13.73 -23.58
N GLN A 245 4.91 13.29 -22.83
CA GLN A 245 4.89 11.99 -22.17
C GLN A 245 3.86 11.91 -21.04
N ARG A 246 3.73 12.98 -20.23
CA ARG A 246 2.70 13.08 -19.18
C ARG A 246 1.30 13.02 -19.78
N ALA A 247 1.03 13.79 -20.83
CA ALA A 247 -0.26 13.74 -21.53
C ALA A 247 -0.55 12.34 -22.09
N GLY A 248 0.46 11.66 -22.62
CA GLY A 248 0.34 10.27 -23.07
C GLY A 248 0.06 9.27 -21.95
N LEU A 249 0.63 9.46 -20.75
CA LEU A 249 0.31 8.64 -19.57
C LEU A 249 -1.10 8.92 -19.06
N GLN A 250 -1.54 10.17 -19.07
CA GLN A 250 -2.89 10.54 -18.67
C GLN A 250 -3.93 9.97 -19.63
N ASP A 251 -3.68 9.98 -20.95
CA ASP A 251 -4.51 9.28 -21.93
C ASP A 251 -4.61 7.77 -21.65
N VAL A 252 -3.51 7.14 -21.22
CA VAL A 252 -3.48 5.71 -20.84
C VAL A 252 -4.17 5.48 -19.50
N SER A 253 -3.97 6.35 -18.52
CA SER A 253 -4.63 6.31 -17.22
C SER A 253 -6.12 6.49 -17.37
N ASP A 254 -6.59 7.49 -18.12
CA ASP A 254 -8.01 7.71 -18.40
C ASP A 254 -8.60 6.53 -19.18
N ALA A 255 -7.82 5.92 -20.09
CA ALA A 255 -8.23 4.68 -20.74
C ALA A 255 -8.29 3.48 -19.79
N SER A 256 -7.36 3.38 -18.84
CA SER A 256 -7.34 2.37 -17.79
C SER A 256 -8.46 2.59 -16.77
N SER A 257 -8.71 3.81 -16.32
CA SER A 257 -9.82 4.21 -15.45
C SER A 257 -11.16 3.91 -16.09
N ALA A 258 -11.31 4.14 -17.40
CA ALA A 258 -12.50 3.74 -18.15
C ALA A 258 -12.63 2.21 -18.34
N LEU A 259 -11.52 1.47 -18.32
CA LEU A 259 -11.51 0.00 -18.25
C LEU A 259 -11.75 -0.54 -16.82
N LEU A 260 -11.43 0.27 -15.80
CA LEU A 260 -11.49 -0.02 -14.36
C LEU A 260 -12.81 0.35 -13.68
N VAL A 261 -13.82 0.85 -14.41
CA VAL A 261 -15.17 1.24 -13.91
C VAL A 261 -15.97 0.09 -13.23
N SER A 262 -15.34 -0.99 -12.78
CA SER A 262 -16.01 -1.94 -11.87
C SER A 262 -15.12 -2.66 -10.87
N ASN A 263 -13.85 -2.29 -10.69
CA ASN A 263 -12.97 -3.04 -9.76
C ASN A 263 -12.43 -2.23 -8.59
N ASP A 264 -12.65 -0.92 -8.54
CA ASP A 264 -12.52 -0.19 -7.28
C ASP A 264 -13.83 -0.39 -6.52
N VAL A 265 -13.85 -1.47 -5.75
CA VAL A 265 -14.66 -1.49 -4.54
C VAL A 265 -14.12 -0.37 -3.66
N ASP A 266 -14.91 0.68 -3.42
CA ASP A 266 -14.64 1.65 -2.37
C ASP A 266 -14.35 0.87 -1.07
N VAL A 267 -13.08 0.80 -0.68
CA VAL A 267 -12.64 0.07 0.51
C VAL A 267 -13.25 0.68 1.78
N ALA A 268 -13.61 1.96 1.73
CA ALA A 268 -14.31 2.69 2.78
C ALA A 268 -15.79 2.28 2.83
N GLY A 269 -16.10 1.25 3.63
CA GLY A 269 -17.45 0.73 3.87
C GLY A 269 -17.53 -0.80 3.82
N LEU A 270 -16.58 -1.45 3.15
CA LEU A 270 -16.49 -2.91 3.14
C LEU A 270 -16.15 -3.47 4.51
N GLU A 271 -15.32 -2.77 5.30
CA GLU A 271 -14.92 -3.23 6.62
C GLU A 271 -16.12 -3.39 7.56
N ASP A 272 -16.99 -2.37 7.65
CA ASP A 272 -18.19 -2.41 8.50
C ASP A 272 -19.19 -3.49 8.03
N GLU A 273 -19.35 -3.67 6.72
CA GLU A 273 -20.23 -4.70 6.17
C GLU A 273 -19.66 -6.12 6.33
N LEU A 274 -18.34 -6.31 6.15
CA LEU A 274 -17.65 -7.58 6.38
C LEU A 274 -17.68 -7.98 7.85
N VAL A 275 -17.50 -7.02 8.76
CA VAL A 275 -17.62 -7.22 10.20
C VAL A 275 -19.06 -7.56 10.58
N ARG A 276 -20.05 -6.80 10.10
CA ARG A 276 -21.48 -7.03 10.38
C ARG A 276 -21.98 -8.38 9.87
N THR A 277 -21.49 -8.81 8.70
CA THR A 277 -21.90 -10.09 8.08
C THR A 277 -21.10 -11.30 8.56
N GLY A 278 -20.00 -11.08 9.30
CA GLY A 278 -19.13 -12.13 9.82
C GLY A 278 -18.44 -12.97 8.73
N ARG A 279 -18.27 -12.42 7.53
CA ARG A 279 -17.71 -13.15 6.36
C ARG A 279 -16.18 -13.12 6.32
N TYR A 280 -15.53 -13.06 7.48
CA TYR A 280 -14.08 -13.16 7.63
C TYR A 280 -13.74 -14.09 8.80
N VAL A 281 -12.64 -14.84 8.68
CA VAL A 281 -12.16 -15.72 9.75
C VAL A 281 -11.25 -14.91 10.68
N GLY A 282 -11.77 -14.55 11.85
CA GLY A 282 -11.04 -13.76 12.84
C GLY A 282 -9.94 -14.53 13.57
N GLN A 283 -8.97 -13.83 14.18
CA GLN A 283 -7.89 -14.46 14.94
C GLN A 283 -8.42 -15.30 16.12
N HIS A 284 -9.55 -14.89 16.71
CA HIS A 284 -10.22 -15.64 17.77
C HIS A 284 -10.77 -16.98 17.28
N GLU A 285 -11.31 -17.05 16.07
CA GLU A 285 -11.75 -18.31 15.45
C GLU A 285 -10.57 -19.23 15.15
N LEU A 286 -9.48 -18.67 14.63
CA LEU A 286 -8.25 -19.43 14.41
C LEU A 286 -7.74 -20.04 15.73
N ALA A 287 -7.85 -19.30 16.83
CA ALA A 287 -7.52 -19.83 18.15
C ALA A 287 -8.45 -20.98 18.55
N GLN A 288 -9.75 -20.93 18.22
CA GLN A 288 -10.66 -22.05 18.48
C GLN A 288 -10.32 -23.28 17.63
N LEU A 289 -9.97 -23.10 16.36
CA LEU A 289 -9.50 -24.18 15.48
C LEU A 289 -8.25 -24.87 16.04
N LEU A 290 -7.30 -24.08 16.54
CA LEU A 290 -6.10 -24.59 17.20
C LEU A 290 -6.44 -25.33 18.52
N ASP A 291 -7.41 -24.85 19.30
CA ASP A 291 -7.88 -25.51 20.52
C ASP A 291 -8.50 -26.88 20.20
N ASP A 292 -9.33 -26.95 19.16
CA ASP A 292 -9.93 -28.20 18.70
C ASP A 292 -8.87 -29.18 18.21
N TRP A 293 -7.91 -28.71 17.42
CA TRP A 293 -6.82 -29.55 16.95
C TRP A 293 -6.02 -30.11 18.13
N ALA A 294 -5.65 -29.25 19.09
CA ALA A 294 -4.91 -29.65 20.28
C ALA A 294 -5.68 -30.73 21.07
N ARG A 295 -6.99 -30.56 21.28
CA ARG A 295 -7.83 -31.56 21.97
C ARG A 295 -7.91 -32.88 21.20
N VAL A 296 -8.08 -32.83 19.87
CA VAL A 296 -8.15 -34.02 19.02
C VAL A 296 -6.86 -34.84 19.10
N ASP A 297 -5.71 -34.18 19.12
CA ASP A 297 -4.40 -34.83 19.24
C ASP A 297 -3.96 -35.06 20.70
N GLY A 298 -4.84 -34.83 21.68
CA GLY A 298 -4.61 -35.15 23.10
C GLY A 298 -3.72 -34.16 23.87
N ALA A 299 -3.55 -32.93 23.38
CA ALA A 299 -2.89 -31.83 24.08
C ALA A 299 -3.85 -31.03 24.96
N SER A 300 -3.31 -30.12 25.77
CA SER A 300 -4.08 -29.35 26.77
C SER A 300 -4.97 -28.25 26.17
N GLY A 301 -4.78 -27.89 24.89
CA GLY A 301 -5.59 -26.86 24.23
C GLY A 301 -4.95 -25.47 24.24
N ILE A 302 -5.80 -24.45 24.16
CA ILE A 302 -5.42 -23.04 24.28
C ILE A 302 -5.94 -22.42 25.58
N ARG A 303 -5.12 -21.53 26.16
CA ARG A 303 -5.52 -20.64 27.24
C ARG A 303 -5.50 -19.19 26.78
N LEU A 304 -6.63 -18.50 26.89
CA LEU A 304 -6.71 -17.06 26.59
C LEU A 304 -6.31 -16.22 27.80
N THR A 305 -5.61 -15.12 27.54
CA THR A 305 -5.34 -14.05 28.51
C THR A 305 -6.63 -13.31 28.90
N LYS A 306 -6.60 -12.54 30.00
CA LYS A 306 -7.78 -11.84 30.54
C LYS A 306 -8.38 -10.83 29.57
N ASP A 307 -7.55 -10.16 28.78
CA ASP A 307 -7.97 -9.20 27.76
C ASP A 307 -8.29 -9.87 26.41
N ARG A 308 -8.10 -11.19 26.31
CA ARG A 308 -8.29 -12.02 25.10
C ARG A 308 -7.43 -11.61 23.91
N ARG A 309 -6.41 -10.77 24.10
CA ARG A 309 -5.53 -10.31 23.01
C ARG A 309 -4.40 -11.29 22.71
N VAL A 310 -4.14 -12.22 23.63
CA VAL A 310 -3.11 -13.25 23.51
C VAL A 310 -3.66 -14.63 23.87
N ALA A 311 -3.30 -15.63 23.07
CA ALA A 311 -3.58 -17.05 23.27
C ALA A 311 -2.29 -17.82 23.55
N GLU A 312 -2.30 -18.67 24.57
CA GLU A 312 -1.22 -19.60 24.89
C GLU A 312 -1.60 -21.00 24.41
N LEU A 313 -0.93 -21.49 23.36
CA LEU A 313 -1.12 -22.83 22.83
C LEU A 313 -0.17 -23.82 23.50
N TYR A 314 -0.72 -24.92 24.01
CA TYR A 314 0.07 -26.03 24.56
C TYR A 314 0.12 -27.16 23.55
N GLY A 315 1.32 -27.39 23.00
CA GLY A 315 1.56 -28.44 22.02
C GLY A 315 1.86 -29.81 22.61
N ASN A 316 2.04 -30.78 21.72
CA ASN A 316 2.62 -32.08 22.04
C ASN A 316 3.42 -32.65 20.84
N PRO A 317 4.11 -33.78 20.98
CA PRO A 317 4.86 -34.39 19.88
C PRO A 317 4.03 -34.77 18.65
N THR A 318 2.76 -35.15 18.83
CA THR A 318 1.85 -35.48 17.72
C THR A 318 1.59 -34.26 16.84
N MET A 319 1.27 -33.13 17.45
CA MET A 319 1.05 -31.86 16.76
C MET A 319 2.31 -31.39 16.02
N ALA A 320 3.48 -31.55 16.64
CA ALA A 320 4.75 -31.21 16.02
C ALA A 320 5.00 -32.02 14.73
N GLY A 321 4.68 -33.31 14.75
CA GLY A 321 4.78 -34.18 13.56
C GLY A 321 3.95 -33.66 12.39
N ARG A 322 2.71 -33.20 12.63
CA ARG A 322 1.85 -32.63 11.57
C ARG A 322 2.41 -31.33 10.99
N VAL A 323 3.00 -30.46 11.82
CA VAL A 323 3.64 -29.23 11.34
C VAL A 323 4.88 -29.55 10.49
N GLU A 324 5.64 -30.58 10.85
CA GLU A 324 6.78 -31.05 10.05
C GLU A 324 6.32 -31.66 8.71
N ASP A 325 5.17 -32.32 8.68
CA ASP A 325 4.60 -32.91 7.46
C ASP A 325 4.29 -31.85 6.40
N LEU A 326 3.92 -30.61 6.78
CA LEU A 326 3.73 -29.49 5.84
C LEU A 326 4.99 -29.20 5.01
N ALA A 327 6.18 -29.39 5.60
CA ALA A 327 7.43 -29.24 4.88
C ALA A 327 7.76 -30.46 4.00
N LYS A 328 7.29 -31.66 4.38
CA LYS A 328 7.43 -32.88 3.56
C LYS A 328 6.55 -32.81 2.31
N THR A 329 5.38 -32.19 2.41
CA THR A 329 4.44 -32.00 1.29
C THR A 329 4.67 -30.71 0.51
N ALA A 330 5.79 -30.02 0.74
CA ALA A 330 6.17 -28.75 0.09
C ALA A 330 5.14 -27.61 0.23
N GLN A 331 4.29 -27.63 1.25
CA GLN A 331 3.35 -26.54 1.55
C GLN A 331 3.99 -25.40 2.34
N ARG A 332 5.08 -25.69 3.07
CA ARG A 332 5.89 -24.72 3.83
C ARG A 332 7.38 -25.09 3.80
N THR A 333 8.24 -24.14 4.17
CA THR A 333 9.69 -24.39 4.24
C THR A 333 10.08 -25.06 5.56
N ARG A 334 11.20 -25.81 5.56
CA ARG A 334 11.74 -26.38 6.82
C ARG A 334 12.14 -25.32 7.83
N ALA A 335 12.60 -24.15 7.37
CA ALA A 335 12.98 -23.05 8.27
C ALA A 335 11.77 -22.53 9.06
N GLU A 336 10.59 -22.45 8.43
CA GLU A 336 9.35 -22.02 9.08
C GLU A 336 8.79 -23.06 10.07
N THR A 337 8.86 -24.35 9.71
CA THR A 337 8.21 -25.41 10.51
C THR A 337 9.07 -25.93 11.65
N SER A 338 10.41 -25.94 11.51
CA SER A 338 11.30 -26.60 12.48
C SER A 338 11.26 -25.95 13.88
N ASN A 339 11.20 -24.62 13.94
CA ASN A 339 11.13 -23.91 15.23
C ASN A 339 9.79 -24.17 15.93
N LEU A 340 8.68 -24.06 15.19
CA LEU A 340 7.33 -24.33 15.72
C LEU A 340 7.19 -25.78 16.18
N ALA A 341 7.70 -26.75 15.42
CA ALA A 341 7.68 -28.16 15.82
C ALA A 341 8.50 -28.42 17.10
N ALA A 342 9.66 -27.76 17.24
CA ALA A 342 10.45 -27.84 18.47
C ALA A 342 9.70 -27.24 19.68
N GLN A 343 9.03 -26.10 19.49
CA GLN A 343 8.21 -25.48 20.53
C GLN A 343 7.02 -26.37 20.93
N LEU A 344 6.30 -26.96 19.96
CA LEU A 344 5.22 -27.90 20.24
C LEU A 344 5.69 -29.14 21.02
N ARG A 345 6.87 -29.69 20.67
CA ARG A 345 7.50 -30.82 21.39
C ARG A 345 7.92 -30.49 22.81
N SER A 346 8.19 -29.22 23.10
CA SER A 346 8.62 -28.80 24.44
C SER A 346 7.49 -28.79 25.46
N GLU A 347 6.23 -28.88 25.01
CA GLU A 347 5.01 -28.77 25.83
C GLU A 347 4.91 -27.45 26.64
N MET A 348 5.80 -26.49 26.38
CA MET A 348 5.74 -25.13 26.91
C MET A 348 4.72 -24.29 26.14
N PRO A 349 4.10 -23.28 26.78
CA PRO A 349 3.11 -22.43 26.13
C PRO A 349 3.73 -21.62 24.98
N ILE A 350 3.11 -21.67 23.81
CA ILE A 350 3.42 -20.84 22.66
C ILE A 350 2.49 -19.64 22.67
N SER A 351 3.05 -18.44 22.84
CA SER A 351 2.29 -17.18 22.87
C SER A 351 1.94 -16.71 21.45
N LEU A 352 0.65 -16.64 21.16
CA LEU A 352 0.07 -16.21 19.89
C LEU A 352 -0.74 -14.93 20.11
N ILE A 353 -0.41 -13.88 19.37
CA ILE A 353 -1.14 -12.61 19.43
C ILE A 353 -2.38 -12.70 18.53
N LEU A 354 -3.53 -12.26 19.05
CA LEU A 354 -4.81 -12.22 18.35
C LEU A 354 -5.20 -10.82 17.88
N ASP A 355 -4.43 -9.80 18.26
CA ASP A 355 -4.67 -8.38 17.97
C ASP A 355 -3.59 -7.82 17.04
N GLN A 356 -4.01 -7.29 15.89
CA GLN A 356 -3.11 -6.84 14.84
C GLN A 356 -2.27 -5.62 15.25
N GLU A 357 -2.87 -4.65 15.94
CA GLU A 357 -2.16 -3.46 16.40
C GLU A 357 -1.15 -3.80 17.50
N LEU A 358 -1.48 -4.75 18.38
CA LEU A 358 -0.54 -5.26 19.39
C LEU A 358 0.66 -5.94 18.74
N ALA A 359 0.44 -6.79 17.73
CA ALA A 359 1.53 -7.45 17.02
C ALA A 359 2.42 -6.44 16.28
N ARG A 360 1.82 -5.40 15.68
CA ARG A 360 2.53 -4.35 14.95
C ARG A 360 3.38 -3.45 15.86
N THR A 361 2.87 -3.12 17.05
CA THR A 361 3.51 -2.16 17.97
C THR A 361 4.41 -2.82 19.02
N GLY A 362 3.98 -3.95 19.58
CA GLY A 362 4.68 -4.66 20.67
C GLY A 362 5.59 -5.79 20.21
N GLY A 363 5.47 -6.23 18.95
CA GLY A 363 6.17 -7.42 18.43
C GLY A 363 5.58 -8.74 18.98
N GLY A 364 5.82 -9.84 18.26
CA GLY A 364 5.33 -11.18 18.60
C GLY A 364 4.69 -11.90 17.42
N MET A 365 4.24 -13.14 17.64
CA MET A 365 3.68 -13.98 16.58
C MET A 365 2.18 -13.74 16.45
N LEU A 366 1.75 -12.99 15.43
CA LEU A 366 0.35 -12.83 15.08
C LEU A 366 -0.21 -14.17 14.56
N LEU A 367 -1.36 -14.59 15.07
CA LEU A 367 -2.07 -15.74 14.55
C LEU A 367 -2.79 -15.37 13.25
N THR A 368 -2.41 -16.00 12.15
CA THR A 368 -2.98 -15.76 10.82
C THR A 368 -3.48 -17.04 10.18
N ALA A 369 -4.38 -16.91 9.19
CA ALA A 369 -4.91 -18.05 8.44
C ALA A 369 -3.81 -18.84 7.70
N THR A 370 -2.70 -18.16 7.36
CA THR A 370 -1.56 -18.72 6.62
C THR A 370 -0.45 -19.25 7.53
N SER A 371 -0.59 -19.13 8.85
CA SER A 371 0.38 -19.68 9.81
C SER A 371 0.51 -21.21 9.65
N PRO A 372 1.72 -21.79 9.76
CA PRO A 372 1.90 -23.24 9.73
C PRO A 372 1.05 -23.98 10.77
N LEU A 373 0.79 -23.38 11.94
CA LEU A 373 -0.09 -23.95 12.97
C LEU A 373 -1.53 -24.06 12.46
N THR A 374 -2.06 -23.00 11.86
CA THR A 374 -3.44 -22.95 11.34
C THR A 374 -3.62 -23.94 10.19
N MET A 375 -2.64 -24.04 9.28
CA MET A 375 -2.68 -24.98 8.18
C MET A 375 -2.64 -26.44 8.66
N ALA A 376 -1.78 -26.74 9.63
CA ALA A 376 -1.70 -28.08 10.22
C ALA A 376 -3.01 -28.46 10.91
N ALA A 377 -3.61 -27.51 11.64
CA ALA A 377 -4.91 -27.69 12.28
C ALA A 377 -6.02 -27.97 11.26
N ALA A 378 -6.11 -27.16 10.21
CA ALA A 378 -7.13 -27.31 9.16
C ALA A 378 -7.07 -28.69 8.45
N ALA A 379 -5.91 -29.34 8.44
CA ALA A 379 -5.73 -30.66 7.83
C ALA A 379 -6.16 -31.84 8.74
N VAL A 380 -6.58 -31.59 9.98
CA VAL A 380 -6.88 -32.65 10.96
C VAL A 380 -8.27 -33.23 10.70
N PRO A 381 -8.39 -34.53 10.40
CA PRO A 381 -9.67 -35.14 10.00
C PRO A 381 -10.72 -35.24 11.14
N GLY A 382 -10.30 -35.05 12.40
CA GLY A 382 -11.18 -35.10 13.58
C GLY A 382 -12.22 -33.98 13.67
N HIS A 383 -12.09 -32.90 12.89
CA HIS A 383 -13.03 -31.78 12.87
C HIS A 383 -14.39 -32.09 12.22
N ARG A 384 -14.64 -33.33 11.78
CA ARG A 384 -15.91 -33.74 11.14
C ARG A 384 -17.09 -33.87 12.10
N GLN A 385 -16.86 -33.87 13.42
CA GLN A 385 -17.94 -33.73 14.39
C GLN A 385 -18.22 -32.24 14.61
N ALA A 386 -19.46 -31.81 14.35
CA ALA A 386 -19.84 -30.42 14.53
C ALA A 386 -19.70 -30.05 16.01
N ARG A 387 -18.73 -29.18 16.34
CA ARG A 387 -18.62 -28.53 17.65
C ARG A 387 -19.86 -27.70 17.98
N PHE A 388 -20.62 -27.32 16.96
CA PHE A 388 -21.73 -26.38 17.04
C PHE A 388 -22.91 -26.87 16.17
N ALA A 389 -23.54 -27.98 16.56
CA ALA A 389 -24.70 -28.53 15.85
C ALA A 389 -26.00 -27.81 16.22
N SER A 390 -26.10 -27.37 17.48
CA SER A 390 -27.14 -26.49 17.96
C SER A 390 -26.53 -25.34 18.75
N LEU A 391 -26.96 -24.12 18.45
CA LEU A 391 -26.31 -22.91 18.93
C LEU A 391 -27.32 -21.94 19.52
N ARG A 392 -26.89 -21.17 20.51
CA ARG A 392 -27.60 -19.97 20.94
C ARG A 392 -26.82 -18.75 20.45
N VAL A 393 -27.50 -17.90 19.69
CA VAL A 393 -26.90 -16.71 19.10
C VAL A 393 -27.64 -15.48 19.63
N PRO A 394 -26.95 -14.50 20.24
CA PRO A 394 -27.59 -13.25 20.61
C PRO A 394 -28.04 -12.51 19.34
N ALA A 395 -29.18 -11.81 19.40
CA ALA A 395 -29.62 -10.93 18.34
C ALA A 395 -28.60 -9.79 18.18
N SER A 396 -27.62 -9.97 17.29
CA SER A 396 -26.56 -8.99 17.02
C SER A 396 -26.97 -7.94 15.99
N ALA A 397 -28.12 -8.10 15.34
CA ALA A 397 -28.62 -7.21 14.29
C ALA A 397 -30.11 -6.89 14.50
N ASP A 398 -30.50 -5.64 14.22
CA ASP A 398 -31.88 -5.13 14.34
C ASP A 398 -32.92 -5.86 13.44
N ASP A 399 -32.45 -6.72 12.52
CA ASP A 399 -33.27 -7.32 11.46
C ASP A 399 -33.65 -8.81 11.68
N VAL A 400 -33.24 -9.44 12.80
CA VAL A 400 -33.54 -10.87 13.02
C VAL A 400 -34.45 -11.08 14.22
N VAL A 401 -35.62 -11.66 13.95
CA VAL A 401 -36.62 -11.98 14.97
C VAL A 401 -36.10 -13.11 15.87
N PRO A 402 -36.23 -13.00 17.21
CA PRO A 402 -35.91 -14.11 18.11
C PRO A 402 -36.74 -15.36 17.79
N GLY A 403 -36.10 -16.52 17.80
CA GLY A 403 -36.75 -17.78 17.43
C GLY A 403 -35.78 -18.91 17.08
N VAL A 404 -36.34 -20.06 16.69
CA VAL A 404 -35.57 -21.24 16.29
C VAL A 404 -35.53 -21.36 14.77
N TYR A 405 -34.31 -21.53 14.24
CA TYR A 405 -34.04 -21.59 12.81
C TYR A 405 -33.22 -22.82 12.45
N VAL A 406 -33.56 -23.43 11.31
CA VAL A 406 -32.72 -24.41 10.63
C VAL A 406 -31.95 -23.65 9.55
N VAL A 407 -30.62 -23.62 9.70
CA VAL A 407 -29.72 -22.87 8.82
C VAL A 407 -28.87 -23.85 8.02
N VAL A 408 -28.77 -23.60 6.71
CA VAL A 408 -27.82 -24.29 5.83
C VAL A 408 -26.83 -23.28 5.29
N MET A 409 -25.57 -23.69 5.20
CA MET A 409 -24.48 -22.86 4.69
C MET A 409 -23.75 -23.55 3.54
N ALA A 410 -23.31 -22.76 2.57
CA ALA A 410 -22.46 -23.20 1.49
C ALA A 410 -21.39 -22.15 1.20
N LYS A 411 -20.24 -22.61 0.73
CA LYS A 411 -19.19 -21.78 0.17
C LYS A 411 -19.56 -21.49 -1.28
N ALA A 412 -19.75 -20.23 -1.62
CA ALA A 412 -19.92 -19.75 -2.97
C ALA A 412 -18.53 -19.44 -3.57
N VAL A 413 -18.02 -20.36 -4.38
CA VAL A 413 -16.74 -20.24 -5.08
C VAL A 413 -16.98 -19.46 -6.37
N SER A 414 -16.32 -18.30 -6.51
CA SER A 414 -16.37 -17.51 -7.73
C SER A 414 -15.03 -17.58 -8.46
N ALA A 415 -15.05 -17.96 -9.74
CA ALA A 415 -13.83 -18.02 -10.56
C ALA A 415 -13.26 -16.63 -10.90
N SER A 416 -14.07 -15.58 -10.78
CA SER A 416 -13.67 -14.17 -10.97
C SER A 416 -13.10 -13.57 -9.67
N ARG A 417 -12.37 -12.45 -9.78
CA ARG A 417 -11.55 -11.76 -8.75
C ARG A 417 -12.22 -11.40 -7.40
N GLY A 418 -13.44 -11.86 -7.10
CA GLY A 418 -14.21 -11.56 -5.88
C GLY A 418 -13.99 -12.48 -4.69
N GLY A 419 -13.12 -13.49 -4.78
CA GLY A 419 -12.85 -14.43 -3.69
C GLY A 419 -14.01 -15.39 -3.41
N ASP A 420 -13.78 -16.30 -2.46
CA ASP A 420 -14.79 -17.26 -2.01
C ASP A 420 -15.67 -16.62 -0.92
N GLU A 421 -17.00 -16.75 -1.05
CA GLU A 421 -17.94 -16.21 -0.07
C GLU A 421 -18.61 -17.35 0.72
N ILE A 422 -19.08 -17.06 1.94
CA ILE A 422 -19.96 -17.96 2.69
C ILE A 422 -21.39 -17.45 2.59
N TRP A 423 -22.28 -18.28 2.07
CA TRP A 423 -23.70 -17.99 1.96
C TRP A 423 -24.50 -18.89 2.87
N GLY A 424 -25.62 -18.37 3.37
CA GLY A 424 -26.56 -19.16 4.13
C GLY A 424 -28.01 -18.82 3.82
N ALA A 425 -28.87 -19.77 4.14
CA ALA A 425 -30.31 -19.63 4.10
C ALA A 425 -30.92 -20.27 5.33
N ALA A 426 -32.00 -19.69 5.83
CA ALA A 426 -32.65 -20.11 7.04
C ALA A 426 -34.15 -20.33 6.86
N VAL A 427 -34.67 -21.34 7.55
CA VAL A 427 -36.12 -21.52 7.74
C VAL A 427 -36.44 -21.61 9.21
N THR A 428 -37.60 -21.08 9.59
CA THR A 428 -38.16 -21.26 10.93
C THR A 428 -38.49 -22.73 11.21
N ASP A 429 -38.66 -23.08 12.48
CA ASP A 429 -39.16 -24.37 12.97
C ASP A 429 -40.51 -24.81 12.35
N VAL A 430 -41.33 -23.86 11.90
CA VAL A 430 -42.59 -24.09 11.16
C VAL A 430 -42.43 -24.11 9.63
N GLY A 431 -41.20 -23.92 9.12
CA GLY A 431 -40.88 -23.99 7.70
C GLY A 431 -41.16 -22.73 6.89
N ARG A 432 -41.35 -21.57 7.53
CA ARG A 432 -41.36 -20.27 6.83
C ARG A 432 -39.94 -19.85 6.48
N ALA A 433 -39.77 -19.24 5.29
CA ALA A 433 -38.51 -18.65 4.88
C ALA A 433 -38.11 -17.52 5.83
N ALA A 434 -36.84 -17.49 6.23
CA ALA A 434 -36.28 -16.46 7.10
C ALA A 434 -35.11 -15.70 6.44
N GLY A 435 -34.90 -15.90 5.14
CA GLY A 435 -33.83 -15.24 4.39
C GLY A 435 -32.45 -15.68 4.85
N ASP A 436 -31.50 -14.76 4.84
CA ASP A 436 -30.11 -14.96 5.25
C ASP A 436 -29.75 -14.31 6.59
N GLY A 437 -30.63 -13.47 7.15
CA GLY A 437 -30.43 -12.81 8.45
C GLY A 437 -29.96 -13.77 9.56
N PRO A 438 -30.65 -14.90 9.81
CA PRO A 438 -30.20 -15.87 10.81
C PRO A 438 -28.82 -16.48 10.49
N ALA A 439 -28.49 -16.67 9.21
CA ALA A 439 -27.16 -17.16 8.82
C ALA A 439 -26.07 -16.09 8.99
N ASN A 440 -26.37 -14.82 8.71
CA ASN A 440 -25.45 -13.70 8.95
C ASN A 440 -25.20 -13.51 10.46
N ALA A 441 -26.23 -13.63 11.30
CA ALA A 441 -26.08 -13.58 12.75
C ALA A 441 -25.19 -14.71 13.28
N LEU A 442 -25.34 -15.92 12.73
CA LEU A 442 -24.46 -17.05 13.02
C LEU A 442 -23.00 -16.76 12.63
N LEU A 443 -22.75 -16.23 11.43
CA LEU A 443 -21.41 -15.86 10.97
C LEU A 443 -20.81 -14.73 11.81
N ALA A 444 -21.58 -13.72 12.19
CA ALA A 444 -21.11 -12.65 13.07
C ALA A 444 -20.71 -13.19 14.45
N ALA A 445 -21.52 -14.08 15.03
CA ALA A 445 -21.18 -14.71 16.31
C ALA A 445 -19.95 -15.65 16.21
N LEU A 446 -19.73 -16.26 15.04
CA LEU A 446 -18.49 -16.98 14.71
C LEU A 446 -17.30 -16.03 14.71
N ALA A 447 -17.38 -14.91 13.96
CA ALA A 447 -16.32 -13.89 13.82
C ALA A 447 -15.88 -13.31 15.16
N GLU A 448 -16.83 -13.08 16.06
CA GLU A 448 -16.58 -12.58 17.41
C GLU A 448 -16.08 -13.66 18.40
N GLY A 449 -16.05 -14.93 17.98
CA GLY A 449 -15.70 -16.07 18.83
C GLY A 449 -16.67 -16.27 19.99
N LYS A 450 -17.97 -15.96 19.77
CA LYS A 450 -19.05 -16.03 20.77
C LYS A 450 -19.95 -17.26 20.62
N LEU A 451 -19.69 -18.15 19.66
CA LEU A 451 -20.46 -19.39 19.52
C LEU A 451 -20.37 -20.26 20.78
N ALA A 452 -21.53 -20.77 21.19
CA ALA A 452 -21.68 -21.69 22.31
C ALA A 452 -22.73 -22.75 21.98
N ASP A 453 -22.46 -24.00 22.40
CA ASP A 453 -23.41 -25.10 22.28
C ASP A 453 -24.71 -24.79 23.01
N ALA A 454 -25.82 -25.19 22.38
CA ALA A 454 -27.15 -25.17 22.95
C ALA A 454 -27.80 -26.57 22.88
N PRO A 455 -28.77 -26.87 23.77
CA PRO A 455 -29.57 -28.07 23.65
C PRO A 455 -30.33 -28.08 22.32
N VAL A 456 -30.29 -29.20 21.60
CA VAL A 456 -31.04 -29.35 20.35
C VAL A 456 -32.55 -29.27 20.64
N PRO A 457 -33.28 -28.27 20.13
CA PRO A 457 -34.72 -28.20 20.32
C PRO A 457 -35.43 -29.33 19.55
N ILE A 458 -36.61 -29.74 20.04
CA ILE A 458 -37.43 -30.76 19.36
C ILE A 458 -38.06 -30.13 18.12
N ILE A 459 -37.49 -30.42 16.94
CA ILE A 459 -37.98 -29.91 15.66
C ILE A 459 -38.66 -31.04 14.88
N ASN A 460 -39.93 -30.84 14.54
CA ASN A 460 -40.68 -31.77 13.69
C ASN A 460 -40.18 -31.70 12.25
N ARG A 461 -39.89 -32.86 11.65
CA ARG A 461 -39.49 -32.99 10.22
C ARG A 461 -38.24 -32.16 9.86
N LEU A 462 -37.22 -32.17 10.72
CA LEU A 462 -35.96 -31.45 10.53
C LEU A 462 -35.36 -31.63 9.14
N GLU A 463 -35.33 -32.86 8.60
CA GLU A 463 -34.84 -33.16 7.24
C GLU A 463 -35.57 -32.32 6.17
N LYS A 464 -36.91 -32.25 6.24
CA LYS A 464 -37.71 -31.48 5.28
C LYS A 464 -37.48 -29.98 5.42
N LEU A 465 -37.16 -29.51 6.62
CA LEU A 465 -36.82 -28.10 6.85
C LEU A 465 -35.44 -27.78 6.29
N ALA A 466 -34.46 -28.66 6.48
CA ALA A 466 -33.13 -28.54 5.88
C ALA A 466 -33.20 -28.54 4.35
N ASP A 467 -33.98 -29.44 3.73
CA ASP A 467 -34.22 -29.45 2.28
C ASP A 467 -34.84 -28.13 1.81
N ARG A 468 -35.77 -27.56 2.60
CA ARG A 468 -36.41 -26.29 2.26
C ARG A 468 -35.43 -25.12 2.33
N ALA A 469 -34.56 -25.09 3.34
CA ALA A 469 -33.49 -24.11 3.45
C ALA A 469 -32.48 -24.25 2.29
N HIS A 470 -32.12 -25.49 1.93
CA HIS A 470 -31.24 -25.76 0.79
C HIS A 470 -31.83 -25.27 -0.53
N ASN A 471 -33.12 -25.51 -0.76
CA ASN A 471 -33.83 -24.98 -1.92
C ASN A 471 -33.86 -23.44 -1.96
N GLN A 472 -33.93 -22.76 -0.82
CA GLN A 472 -33.83 -21.30 -0.76
C GLN A 472 -32.44 -20.80 -1.13
N LEU A 473 -31.40 -21.46 -0.62
CA LEU A 473 -30.02 -21.17 -0.97
C LEU A 473 -29.76 -21.37 -2.47
N HIS A 474 -30.30 -22.44 -3.06
CA HIS A 474 -30.21 -22.68 -4.50
C HIS A 474 -30.93 -21.61 -5.32
N ARG A 475 -32.10 -21.12 -4.88
CA ARG A 475 -32.80 -20.00 -5.56
C ARG A 475 -31.97 -18.72 -5.53
N ARG A 476 -31.46 -18.36 -4.35
CA ARG A 476 -30.52 -17.23 -4.20
C ARG A 476 -29.35 -17.34 -5.16
N HIS A 477 -28.78 -18.54 -5.33
CA HIS A 477 -27.71 -18.77 -6.26
C HIS A 477 -28.07 -18.52 -7.72
N LEU A 478 -29.24 -19.00 -8.17
CA LEU A 478 -29.71 -18.72 -9.53
C LEU A 478 -29.93 -17.22 -9.76
N ASP A 479 -30.54 -16.54 -8.78
CA ASP A 479 -30.83 -15.10 -8.86
C ASP A 479 -29.52 -14.28 -8.92
N GLU A 480 -28.56 -14.61 -8.05
CA GLU A 480 -27.26 -13.93 -8.01
C GLU A 480 -26.40 -14.23 -9.25
N GLN A 481 -26.42 -15.47 -9.75
CA GLN A 481 -25.75 -15.83 -11.00
C GLN A 481 -26.35 -15.05 -12.18
N ALA A 482 -27.68 -14.90 -12.24
CA ALA A 482 -28.34 -14.12 -13.27
C ALA A 482 -27.97 -12.63 -13.18
N ARG A 483 -27.90 -12.07 -11.97
CA ARG A 483 -27.43 -10.69 -11.73
C ARG A 483 -26.00 -10.48 -12.22
N ARG A 484 -25.06 -11.33 -11.80
CA ARG A 484 -23.64 -11.23 -12.23
C ARG A 484 -23.48 -11.41 -13.74
N ASN A 485 -24.27 -12.29 -14.35
CA ASN A 485 -24.27 -12.45 -15.81
C ASN A 485 -24.71 -11.16 -16.52
N HIS A 486 -25.75 -10.50 -16.01
CA HIS A 486 -26.24 -9.24 -16.58
C HIS A 486 -25.21 -8.11 -16.42
N GLU A 487 -24.64 -7.95 -15.23
CA GLU A 487 -23.60 -6.95 -14.95
C GLU A 487 -22.35 -7.16 -15.80
N PHE A 488 -21.88 -8.40 -15.91
CA PHE A 488 -20.73 -8.76 -16.74
C PHE A 488 -20.94 -8.38 -18.21
N GLU A 489 -22.11 -8.71 -18.78
CA GLU A 489 -22.40 -8.39 -20.18
C GLU A 489 -22.53 -6.86 -20.39
N ALA A 490 -23.19 -6.14 -19.47
CA ALA A 490 -23.28 -4.68 -19.52
C ALA A 490 -21.88 -4.02 -19.46
N LEU A 491 -21.01 -4.49 -18.58
CA LEU A 491 -19.62 -4.02 -18.46
C LEU A 491 -18.81 -4.31 -19.72
N ARG A 492 -18.92 -5.53 -20.26
CA ARG A 492 -18.24 -5.92 -21.49
C ARG A 492 -18.67 -5.03 -22.66
N GLN A 493 -19.96 -4.72 -22.78
CA GLN A 493 -20.49 -3.80 -23.78
C GLN A 493 -19.97 -2.37 -23.60
N ALA A 494 -19.97 -1.85 -22.37
CA ALA A 494 -19.44 -0.52 -22.06
C ALA A 494 -17.94 -0.39 -22.37
N ARG A 495 -17.15 -1.41 -22.04
CA ARG A 495 -15.71 -1.50 -22.39
C ARG A 495 -15.51 -1.53 -23.90
N ALA A 496 -16.26 -2.35 -24.62
CA ALA A 496 -16.20 -2.43 -26.07
C ALA A 496 -16.49 -1.07 -26.73
N PHE A 497 -17.55 -0.39 -26.29
CA PHE A 497 -17.92 0.93 -26.79
C PHE A 497 -16.82 1.98 -26.54
N THR A 498 -16.27 2.00 -25.33
CA THR A 498 -15.21 2.95 -24.94
C THR A 498 -13.94 2.72 -25.75
N MET A 499 -13.49 1.46 -25.87
CA MET A 499 -12.33 1.09 -26.67
C MET A 499 -12.49 1.50 -28.13
N GLN A 500 -13.70 1.32 -28.69
CA GLN A 500 -14.01 1.74 -30.06
C GLN A 500 -13.90 3.26 -30.23
N GLN A 501 -14.46 4.03 -29.31
CA GLN A 501 -14.38 5.51 -29.34
C GLN A 501 -12.93 6.01 -29.28
N GLN A 502 -12.11 5.42 -28.40
CA GLN A 502 -10.70 5.78 -28.28
C GLN A 502 -9.91 5.45 -29.54
N TYR A 503 -10.12 4.25 -30.09
CA TYR A 503 -9.51 3.85 -31.36
C TYR A 503 -9.86 4.85 -32.47
N GLN A 504 -11.15 5.22 -32.61
CA GLN A 504 -11.60 6.20 -33.60
C GLN A 504 -10.92 7.56 -33.43
N ARG A 505 -10.84 8.10 -32.21
CA ARG A 505 -10.15 9.37 -31.93
C ARG A 505 -8.66 9.31 -32.27
N LYS A 506 -7.99 8.20 -31.93
CA LYS A 506 -6.56 8.01 -32.21
C LYS A 506 -6.28 7.95 -33.70
N VAL A 507 -7.09 7.18 -34.45
CA VAL A 507 -6.99 7.08 -35.91
C VAL A 507 -7.22 8.44 -36.56
N ALA A 508 -8.28 9.15 -36.19
CA ALA A 508 -8.57 10.49 -36.73
C ALA A 508 -7.41 11.48 -36.50
N THR A 509 -6.77 11.43 -35.34
CA THR A 509 -5.59 12.26 -35.04
C THR A 509 -4.40 11.92 -35.95
N ILE A 510 -4.14 10.64 -36.17
CA ILE A 510 -3.05 10.18 -37.05
C ILE A 510 -3.35 10.57 -38.50
N GLU A 511 -4.61 10.42 -38.95
CA GLU A 511 -5.03 10.79 -40.30
C GLU A 511 -4.90 12.29 -40.56
N ASN A 512 -5.27 13.14 -39.59
CA ASN A 512 -5.03 14.58 -39.67
C ASN A 512 -3.54 14.93 -39.78
N ARG A 513 -2.65 14.21 -39.08
CA ARG A 513 -1.20 14.38 -39.20
C ARG A 513 -0.67 13.96 -40.57
N ILE A 514 -1.18 12.86 -41.13
CA ILE A 514 -0.85 12.41 -42.50
C ILE A 514 -1.29 13.47 -43.52
N ALA A 515 -2.52 13.96 -43.41
CA ALA A 515 -3.05 14.99 -44.31
C ALA A 515 -2.22 16.28 -44.24
N THR A 516 -1.86 16.73 -43.04
CA THR A 516 -1.01 17.91 -42.83
C THR A 516 0.40 17.71 -43.39
N ALA A 517 1.00 16.53 -43.21
CA ALA A 517 2.33 16.20 -43.73
C ALA A 517 2.35 16.21 -45.27
N ARG A 518 1.30 15.66 -45.90
CA ARG A 518 1.11 15.69 -47.36
C ARG A 518 0.95 17.12 -47.87
N ALA A 519 0.11 17.94 -47.22
CA ALA A 519 -0.11 19.34 -47.61
C ALA A 519 1.15 20.21 -47.49
N ARG A 520 2.04 19.91 -46.54
CA ARG A 520 3.31 20.63 -46.33
C ARG A 520 4.49 20.08 -47.12
N GLY A 521 4.28 19.09 -48.00
CA GLY A 521 5.34 18.49 -48.82
C GLY A 521 6.45 17.79 -48.01
N ARG A 522 6.13 17.27 -46.81
CA ARG A 522 7.11 16.50 -46.03
C ARG A 522 7.40 15.16 -46.71
N GLY A 523 8.66 14.73 -46.71
CA GLY A 523 9.11 13.53 -47.43
C GLY A 523 8.46 12.22 -46.97
N ASP A 524 8.46 11.23 -47.87
CA ASP A 524 7.78 9.93 -47.75
C ASP A 524 8.05 9.18 -46.44
N ARG A 525 9.23 9.38 -45.85
CA ARG A 525 9.64 8.77 -44.58
C ARG A 525 8.77 9.19 -43.39
N ALA A 526 8.31 10.44 -43.36
CA ALA A 526 7.43 10.94 -42.30
C ALA A 526 6.00 10.40 -42.44
N ILE A 527 5.53 10.26 -43.69
CA ILE A 527 4.22 9.67 -44.00
C ILE A 527 4.21 8.18 -43.65
N ALA A 528 5.25 7.44 -44.03
CA ALA A 528 5.41 6.02 -43.70
C ALA A 528 5.42 5.76 -42.18
N LEU A 529 6.01 6.67 -41.39
CA LEU A 529 5.99 6.59 -39.93
C LEU A 529 4.56 6.72 -39.37
N PHE A 530 3.77 7.70 -39.83
CA PHE A 530 2.39 7.85 -39.38
C PHE A 530 1.49 6.69 -39.84
N GLU A 531 1.71 6.15 -41.04
CA GLU A 531 1.01 4.96 -41.51
C GLU A 531 1.35 3.72 -40.67
N SER A 532 2.60 3.57 -40.24
CA SER A 532 3.01 2.54 -39.28
C SER A 532 2.33 2.72 -37.92
N GLN A 533 2.22 3.95 -37.41
CA GLN A 533 1.49 4.25 -36.17
C GLN A 533 0.01 3.89 -36.28
N ARG A 534 -0.64 4.17 -37.42
CA ARG A 534 -2.03 3.78 -37.67
C ARG A 534 -2.19 2.26 -37.63
N ARG A 535 -1.29 1.52 -38.30
CA ARG A 535 -1.31 0.04 -38.30
C ARG A 535 -1.18 -0.53 -36.89
N ARG A 536 -0.24 0.00 -36.09
CA ARG A 536 -0.08 -0.40 -34.68
C ARG A 536 -1.31 -0.11 -33.83
N ALA A 537 -1.98 1.03 -34.06
CA ALA A 537 -3.22 1.35 -33.36
C ALA A 537 -4.35 0.35 -33.70
N GLN A 538 -4.42 -0.09 -34.97
CA GLN A 538 -5.38 -1.09 -35.43
C GLN A 538 -5.08 -2.48 -34.87
N GLU A 539 -3.81 -2.92 -34.92
CA GLU A 539 -3.36 -4.19 -34.32
C GLU A 539 -3.66 -4.22 -32.82
N ARG A 540 -3.40 -3.12 -32.11
CA ARG A 540 -3.70 -2.99 -30.68
C ARG A 540 -5.20 -3.07 -30.39
N TYR A 541 -6.03 -2.38 -31.17
CA TYR A 541 -7.50 -2.46 -31.02
C TYR A 541 -8.00 -3.89 -31.28
N ALA A 542 -7.51 -4.55 -32.32
CA ALA A 542 -7.86 -5.94 -32.62
C ALA A 542 -7.48 -6.89 -31.48
N ALA A 543 -6.25 -6.77 -30.97
CA ALA A 543 -5.78 -7.59 -29.85
C ALA A 543 -6.65 -7.41 -28.59
N LEU A 544 -6.91 -6.16 -28.19
CA LEU A 544 -7.75 -5.86 -27.03
C LEU A 544 -9.20 -6.31 -27.24
N SER A 545 -9.74 -6.20 -28.46
CA SER A 545 -11.08 -6.67 -28.77
C SER A 545 -11.19 -8.19 -28.69
N THR A 546 -10.14 -8.93 -29.09
CA THR A 546 -10.08 -10.39 -28.92
C THR A 546 -9.96 -10.77 -27.45
N GLU A 547 -9.15 -10.04 -26.68
CA GLU A 547 -9.01 -10.24 -25.23
C GLU A 547 -10.36 -10.07 -24.51
N LEU A 548 -11.06 -8.97 -24.76
CA LEU A 548 -12.41 -8.71 -24.23
C LEU A 548 -13.44 -9.76 -24.69
N GLN A 549 -13.21 -10.40 -25.84
CA GLN A 549 -14.06 -11.50 -26.30
C GLN A 549 -13.76 -12.84 -25.64
N SER A 550 -12.52 -13.03 -25.18
CA SER A 550 -12.06 -14.23 -24.49
C SER A 550 -12.29 -14.20 -22.98
N GLU A 551 -12.79 -13.10 -22.41
CA GLU A 551 -13.13 -13.02 -20.99
C GLU A 551 -14.17 -14.08 -20.63
N VAL A 552 -13.82 -14.91 -19.63
CA VAL A 552 -14.68 -15.98 -19.14
C VAL A 552 -15.77 -15.38 -18.25
N GLN A 553 -17.01 -15.76 -18.53
CA GLN A 553 -18.15 -15.34 -17.73
C GLN A 553 -18.01 -15.83 -16.28
N PRO A 554 -18.27 -14.98 -15.27
CA PRO A 554 -18.14 -15.38 -13.88
C PRO A 554 -19.14 -16.49 -13.54
N GLU A 555 -18.64 -17.64 -13.10
CA GLU A 555 -19.45 -18.75 -12.59
C GLU A 555 -19.36 -18.77 -11.06
N ILE A 556 -20.50 -18.93 -10.39
CA ILE A 556 -20.59 -19.20 -8.96
C ILE A 556 -20.87 -20.70 -8.80
N ARG A 557 -20.11 -21.37 -7.93
CA ARG A 557 -20.38 -22.75 -7.53
C ARG A 557 -20.63 -22.82 -6.05
N LEU A 558 -21.64 -23.60 -5.65
CA LEU A 558 -21.93 -23.83 -4.24
C LEU A 558 -21.31 -25.15 -3.77
N GLU A 559 -20.45 -25.07 -2.76
CA GLU A 559 -19.93 -26.21 -2.02
C GLU A 559 -20.60 -26.26 -0.64
N PRO A 560 -21.36 -27.32 -0.30
CA PRO A 560 -22.00 -27.43 1.00
C PRO A 560 -20.98 -27.35 2.16
N LEU A 561 -21.25 -26.53 3.17
CA LEU A 561 -20.36 -26.37 4.33
C LEU A 561 -20.96 -27.01 5.59
N ALA A 562 -22.18 -26.60 5.96
CA ALA A 562 -22.76 -26.99 7.24
C ALA A 562 -24.29 -26.88 7.23
N ALA A 563 -24.92 -27.62 8.14
CA ALA A 563 -26.30 -27.42 8.55
C ALA A 563 -26.34 -27.40 10.08
N CYS A 564 -27.04 -26.42 10.66
CA CYS A 564 -27.15 -26.26 12.11
C CYS A 564 -28.52 -25.74 12.52
N VAL A 565 -28.85 -25.94 13.80
CA VAL A 565 -30.05 -25.38 14.42
C VAL A 565 -29.62 -24.22 15.31
N ILE A 566 -30.16 -23.04 15.09
CA ILE A 566 -29.83 -21.87 15.92
C ILE A 566 -31.07 -21.35 16.64
N GLU A 567 -30.90 -21.03 17.91
CA GLU A 567 -31.85 -20.29 18.73
C GLU A 567 -31.36 -18.84 18.84
N ILE A 568 -32.09 -17.92 18.24
CA ILE A 568 -31.81 -16.48 18.33
C ILE A 568 -32.55 -15.93 19.54
N VAL A 569 -31.79 -15.36 20.47
CA VAL A 569 -32.32 -14.80 21.73
C VAL A 569 -32.17 -13.28 21.73
N ALA A 570 -33.13 -12.61 22.36
CA ALA A 570 -33.13 -11.16 22.56
C ALA A 570 -32.07 -10.70 23.57
#